data_AF-A0A3D3FC31-F1
#
_entry.id   AF-A0A3D3FC31-F1
#
_cell.length_a   1.000
_cell.length_b   1.000
_cell.length_c   1.000
_cell.angle_alpha   90.00
_cell.angle_beta   90.00
_cell.angle_gamma   90.00
#
_symmetry.space_group_name_H-M   'P 1'
#
loop_
_entity.id
_entity.type
_entity.pdbx_description
1 polymer ?
#
loop_
_entity_poly.entity_id
_entity_poly.type
_entity_poly.pdbx_seq_one_letter_code
_entity_poly.pdbx_strand_id
1 'polypeptide(L)'
;MWVKKVAFYAAIPVFIFVVAANIFSFGQKNKLIHRETGIVMTGSASVMASPDADSNELFLLHEGAKVRITNTDVNWFEVEIENGSVGWTPKENVEII
;
A
#
# COMPACT_ATOMS: atom_id res chain seq x y z
N MET A 1 24.86 -7.49 44.76
CA MET A 1 24.01 -8.68 44.47
C MET A 1 22.63 -8.31 43.90
N TRP A 2 21.98 -7.25 44.38
CA TRP A 2 20.62 -6.86 43.94
C TRP A 2 20.49 -6.51 42.45
N VAL A 3 21.46 -5.79 41.88
CA VAL A 3 21.47 -5.41 40.45
C VAL A 3 21.36 -6.62 39.52
N LYS A 4 22.04 -7.73 39.83
CA LYS A 4 22.00 -8.96 39.01
C LYS A 4 20.62 -9.63 39.02
N LYS A 5 19.91 -9.57 40.15
CA LYS A 5 18.56 -10.14 40.29
C LYS A 5 17.54 -9.31 39.51
N VAL A 6 17.58 -7.98 39.67
CA VAL A 6 16.70 -7.06 38.94
C VAL A 6 16.91 -7.17 37.43
N ALA A 7 18.16 -7.23 36.98
CA ALA A 7 18.48 -7.41 35.55
C ALA A 7 17.91 -8.72 34.99
N PHE A 8 17.97 -9.83 35.75
CA PHE A 8 17.44 -11.12 35.31
C PHE A 8 15.92 -11.10 35.16
N TYR A 9 15.19 -10.55 36.13
CA TYR A 9 13.73 -10.48 36.06
C TYR A 9 13.22 -9.43 35.05
N ALA A 10 13.98 -8.35 34.83
CA ALA A 10 13.66 -7.36 33.81
C ALA A 10 13.95 -7.85 32.38
N ALA A 11 14.85 -8.82 32.20
CA ALA A 11 15.21 -9.34 30.88
C ALA A 11 14.01 -10.01 30.18
N ILE A 12 13.14 -10.69 30.94
CA ILE A 12 11.98 -11.41 30.39
C ILE A 12 10.96 -10.45 29.72
N PRO A 13 10.43 -9.41 30.41
CA PRO A 13 9.51 -8.48 29.77
C PRO A 13 10.17 -7.67 28.65
N VAL A 14 11.46 -7.32 28.78
CA VAL A 14 12.22 -6.66 27.71
C VAL A 14 12.33 -7.56 26.48
N PHE A 15 12.60 -8.85 26.66
CA PHE A 15 12.67 -9.81 25.58
C PHE A 15 11.32 -9.95 24.86
N ILE A 16 10.23 -10.06 25.62
CA ILE A 16 8.87 -10.11 25.06
C ILE A 16 8.57 -8.83 24.26
N PHE A 17 8.93 -7.67 24.80
CA PHE A 17 8.75 -6.39 24.12
C PHE A 17 9.54 -6.32 22.81
N VAL A 18 10.80 -6.79 22.79
CA VAL A 18 11.64 -6.84 21.59
C VAL A 18 11.05 -7.77 20.52
N VAL A 19 10.52 -8.93 20.93
CA VAL A 19 9.85 -9.86 20.00
C VAL A 19 8.59 -9.22 19.42
N ALA A 20 7.75 -8.59 20.25
CA ALA A 20 6.55 -7.89 19.79
C ALA A 20 6.90 -6.72 18.84
N ALA A 21 7.93 -5.93 19.17
CA ALA A 21 8.41 -4.84 18.33
C ALA A 21 8.92 -5.35 16.97
N ASN A 22 9.61 -6.50 16.93
CA ASN A 22 10.05 -7.10 15.68
C ASN A 22 8.89 -7.62 14.83
N ILE A 23 7.87 -8.25 15.44
CA ILE A 23 6.66 -8.68 14.72
C ILE A 23 5.95 -7.46 14.10
N PHE A 24 5.77 -6.40 14.88
CA PHE A 24 5.16 -5.16 14.41
C PHE A 24 6.00 -4.50 13.30
N SER A 25 7.32 -4.44 13.47
CA SER A 25 8.25 -3.91 12.47
C SER A 25 8.21 -4.71 11.17
N PHE A 26 8.11 -6.04 11.24
CA PHE A 26 7.96 -6.89 10.07
C PHE A 26 6.63 -6.63 9.33
N GLY A 27 5.54 -6.46 10.07
CA GLY A 27 4.25 -6.07 9.50
C GLY A 27 4.30 -4.69 8.82
N GLN A 28 4.93 -3.71 9.46
CA GLN A 28 5.14 -2.38 8.86
C GLN A 28 6.04 -2.42 7.64
N LYS A 29 7.12 -3.21 7.68
CA LYS A 29 8.02 -3.43 6.53
C LYS A 29 7.26 -4.00 5.34
N ASN A 30 6.35 -4.95 5.56
CA ASN A 30 5.54 -5.50 4.48
C ASN A 30 4.64 -4.43 3.84
N LYS A 31 4.02 -3.56 4.65
CA LYS A 31 3.20 -2.44 4.18
C LYS A 31 4.00 -1.35 3.46
N LEU A 32 5.26 -1.15 3.84
CA LEU A 32 6.15 -0.14 3.24
C LEU A 32 6.81 -0.64 1.94
N ILE A 33 7.20 -1.91 1.88
CA ILE A 33 7.82 -2.52 0.69
C ILE A 33 6.78 -2.77 -0.40
N HIS A 34 5.56 -3.15 -0.06
CA HIS A 34 4.47 -3.33 -1.02
C HIS A 34 3.66 -2.04 -1.22
N ARG A 35 4.33 -0.87 -1.21
CA ARG A 35 3.71 0.33 -1.78
C ARG A 35 3.64 0.13 -3.29
N GLU A 36 2.61 -0.57 -3.74
CA GLU A 36 2.26 -0.65 -5.15
C GLU A 36 1.86 0.77 -5.58
N THR A 37 2.85 1.54 -6.00
CA THR A 37 2.65 2.91 -6.47
C THR A 37 2.80 2.85 -7.98
N GLY A 38 1.99 3.63 -8.69
CA GLY A 38 2.04 3.67 -10.14
C GLY A 38 2.08 5.09 -10.67
N ILE A 39 2.55 5.23 -11.91
CA ILE A 39 2.48 6.46 -12.68
C ILE A 39 1.60 6.20 -13.91
N VAL A 40 0.68 7.10 -14.18
CA VAL A 40 -0.12 7.06 -15.41
C VAL A 40 0.77 7.42 -16.60
N MET A 41 0.92 6.50 -17.55
CA MET A 41 1.82 6.65 -18.71
C MET A 41 1.08 7.02 -20.00
N THR A 42 -0.26 6.94 -20.00
CA THR A 42 -1.10 7.37 -21.11
C THR A 42 -1.49 8.85 -20.97
N GLY A 43 -1.76 9.53 -22.08
CA GLY A 43 -2.18 10.94 -22.09
C GLY A 43 -3.44 11.21 -21.24
N SER A 44 -4.35 10.23 -21.20
CA SER A 44 -5.53 10.26 -20.33
C SER A 44 -5.99 8.84 -19.98
N ALA A 45 -6.09 8.55 -18.69
CA ALA A 45 -6.58 7.28 -18.18
C ALA A 45 -7.93 7.51 -17.48
N SER A 46 -8.98 6.92 -18.02
CA SER A 46 -10.29 6.94 -17.38
C SER A 46 -10.31 5.98 -16.18
N VAL A 47 -10.86 6.47 -15.08
CA VAL A 47 -11.04 5.71 -13.84
C VAL A 47 -12.51 5.38 -13.67
N MET A 48 -12.79 4.10 -13.65
CA MET A 48 -14.09 3.46 -13.62
C MET A 48 -14.54 3.12 -12.19
N ALA A 49 -15.84 3.01 -11.96
CA ALA A 49 -16.40 2.61 -10.67
C ALA A 49 -16.19 1.12 -10.36
N SER A 50 -15.93 0.29 -11.36
CA SER A 50 -15.73 -1.16 -11.25
C SER A 50 -14.71 -1.63 -12.29
N PRO A 51 -14.12 -2.83 -12.14
CA PRO A 51 -13.18 -3.40 -13.12
C PRO A 51 -13.90 -3.90 -14.38
N ASP A 52 -14.67 -3.02 -15.00
CA ASP A 52 -15.48 -3.27 -16.18
C ASP A 52 -15.48 -2.03 -17.08
N ALA A 53 -15.31 -2.26 -18.38
CA ALA A 53 -15.26 -1.22 -19.40
C ALA A 53 -16.63 -0.54 -19.60
N ASP A 54 -17.72 -1.25 -19.28
CA ASP A 54 -19.09 -0.72 -19.38
C ASP A 54 -19.56 -0.02 -18.09
N SER A 55 -18.69 0.10 -17.08
CA SER A 55 -19.04 0.78 -15.83
C SER A 55 -18.93 2.30 -15.93
N ASN A 56 -19.51 3.00 -14.96
CA ASN A 56 -19.50 4.46 -14.95
C ASN A 56 -18.10 5.01 -14.71
N GLU A 57 -17.69 5.96 -15.55
CA GLU A 57 -16.48 6.76 -15.33
C GLU A 57 -16.68 7.68 -14.11
N LEU A 58 -15.74 7.62 -13.17
CA LEU A 58 -15.72 8.46 -11.97
C LEU A 58 -14.92 9.74 -12.20
N PHE A 59 -13.72 9.62 -12.77
CA PHE A 59 -12.81 10.73 -13.06
C PHE A 59 -11.74 10.33 -14.07
N LEU A 60 -11.07 11.34 -14.63
CA LEU A 60 -9.98 11.17 -15.59
C LEU A 60 -8.64 11.50 -14.92
N LEU A 61 -7.64 10.64 -15.13
CA LEU A 61 -6.26 10.91 -14.77
C LEU A 61 -5.47 11.33 -15.99
N HIS A 62 -4.52 12.22 -15.79
CA HIS A 62 -3.60 12.66 -16.82
C HIS A 62 -2.24 11.97 -16.67
N GLU A 63 -1.50 11.96 -17.77
CA GLU A 63 -0.11 11.47 -17.79
C GLU A 63 0.73 12.08 -16.66
N GLY A 64 1.59 11.27 -16.06
CA GLY A 64 2.43 11.65 -14.94
C GLY A 64 1.72 11.68 -13.58
N ALA A 65 0.41 11.45 -13.52
CA ALA A 65 -0.31 11.35 -12.26
C ALA A 65 0.21 10.16 -11.45
N LYS A 66 0.60 10.43 -10.20
CA LYS A 66 0.99 9.41 -9.24
C LYS A 66 -0.24 8.83 -8.57
N VAL A 67 -0.36 7.51 -8.63
CA VAL A 67 -1.47 6.77 -8.03
C VAL A 67 -0.95 5.72 -7.06
N ARG A 68 -1.75 5.38 -6.05
CA ARG A 68 -1.49 4.24 -5.19
C ARG A 68 -2.39 3.09 -5.63
N ILE A 69 -1.79 1.98 -6.02
CA ILE A 69 -2.51 0.76 -6.34
C ILE A 69 -2.92 0.11 -5.01
N THR A 70 -4.23 -0.09 -4.84
CA THR A 70 -4.84 -0.68 -3.64
C THR A 70 -5.24 -2.13 -3.87
N ASN A 71 -5.54 -2.48 -5.13
CA ASN A 71 -5.94 -3.81 -5.52
C ASN A 71 -5.60 -4.05 -7.01
N THR A 72 -5.46 -5.32 -7.36
CA THR A 72 -5.16 -5.77 -8.71
C THR A 72 -6.12 -6.88 -9.10
N ASP A 73 -6.83 -6.70 -10.23
CA ASP A 73 -7.64 -7.75 -10.85
C ASP A 73 -6.94 -8.28 -12.12
N VAL A 74 -7.62 -9.00 -13.02
CA VAL A 74 -7.00 -9.62 -14.21
C VAL A 74 -6.38 -8.54 -15.11
N ASN A 75 -7.17 -7.58 -15.57
CA ASN A 75 -6.76 -6.52 -16.49
C ASN A 75 -6.87 -5.11 -15.87
N TRP A 76 -7.20 -5.01 -14.59
CA TRP A 76 -7.46 -3.74 -13.92
C TRP A 76 -6.58 -3.52 -12.69
N PHE A 77 -6.27 -2.26 -12.43
CA PHE A 77 -5.73 -1.78 -11.17
C PHE A 77 -6.77 -0.91 -10.47
N GLU A 78 -7.02 -1.18 -9.20
CA GLU A 78 -7.71 -0.24 -8.32
C GLU A 78 -6.68 0.78 -7.86
N VAL A 79 -6.93 2.04 -8.17
CA VAL A 79 -6.06 3.17 -7.91
C VAL A 79 -6.72 4.16 -6.96
N GLU A 80 -5.96 4.62 -5.98
CA GLU A 80 -6.29 5.70 -5.07
C GLU A 80 -5.40 6.91 -5.36
N ILE A 81 -6.04 8.07 -5.56
CA ILE A 81 -5.35 9.35 -5.77
C ILE A 81 -5.21 10.13 -4.47
N GLU A 82 -4.39 11.19 -4.49
CA GLU A 82 -4.02 11.97 -3.29
C GLU A 82 -5.21 12.57 -2.53
N ASN A 83 -6.35 12.81 -3.19
CA ASN A 83 -7.56 13.31 -2.55
C ASN A 83 -8.39 12.20 -1.86
N GLY A 84 -7.95 10.94 -1.92
CA GLY A 84 -8.63 9.78 -1.35
C GLY A 84 -9.73 9.17 -2.23
N SER A 85 -9.94 9.65 -3.45
CA SER A 85 -10.84 9.00 -4.41
C SER A 85 -10.22 7.70 -4.92
N VAL A 86 -11.07 6.67 -5.01
CA VAL A 86 -10.68 5.31 -5.42
C VAL A 86 -11.49 4.91 -6.65
N GLY A 87 -10.86 4.22 -7.60
CA GLY A 87 -11.55 3.60 -8.72
C GLY A 87 -10.62 2.71 -9.53
N TRP A 88 -11.12 2.17 -10.63
CA TRP A 88 -10.46 1.14 -11.43
C TRP A 88 -9.96 1.68 -12.75
N THR A 89 -8.74 1.35 -13.15
CA THR A 89 -8.22 1.71 -14.48
C THR A 89 -7.52 0.51 -15.13
N PRO A 90 -7.54 0.39 -16.46
CA PRO A 90 -6.81 -0.66 -17.16
C PRO A 90 -5.32 -0.67 -16.81
N LYS A 91 -4.75 -1.86 -16.65
CA LYS A 91 -3.33 -2.03 -16.29
C LYS A 91 -2.37 -1.40 -17.29
N GLU A 92 -2.75 -1.37 -18.56
CA GLU A 92 -1.96 -0.75 -19.63
C GLU A 92 -1.74 0.76 -19.46
N ASN A 93 -2.59 1.42 -18.68
CA ASN A 93 -2.51 2.86 -18.46
C ASN A 93 -1.50 3.27 -17.38
N VAL A 94 -1.10 2.34 -16.50
CA VAL A 94 -0.33 2.63 -15.29
C VAL A 94 0.90 1.73 -15.21
N GLU A 95 2.06 2.34 -15.05
CA GLU A 95 3.32 1.62 -14.80
C GLU A 95 3.63 1.60 -13.29
N ILE A 96 3.88 0.40 -12.75
CA ILE A 96 4.22 0.20 -11.33
C ILE A 96 5.69 0.58 -11.10
N ILE A 97 5.97 1.34 -10.04
CA ILE A 97 7.30 1.82 -9.65
C ILE A 97 7.72 1.38 -8.25
#